data_AF-A0A966QND9-F1
#
_entry.id   AF-A0A966QND9-F1
#
_cell.length_a   1.000
_cell.length_b   1.000
_cell.length_c   1.000
_cell.angle_alpha   90.00
_cell.angle_beta   90.00
_cell.angle_gamma   90.00
#
_symmetry.space_group_name_H-M   'P 1'
#
loop_
_entity.id
_entity.type
_entity.pdbx_description
1 polymer ?
#
loop_
_entity_poly.entity_id
_entity_poly.type
_entity_poly.pdbx_seq_one_letter_code
_entity_poly.pdbx_strand_id
1 'polypeptide(L)'
;LGRPDVLIIGVGGGAKVYDGSEAAEVVRELKPRRVIPVQYVSGRKAPNGCDQSSVDPFLKAMAGTKVNRTGATLSLPGKLGDGLVIEVMR
;
A
#
# COMPACT_ATOMS: atom_id res chain seq x y z
N LEU A 1 2.40 12.87 -14.40
CA LEU A 1 1.79 11.54 -14.14
C LEU A 1 0.28 11.67 -14.05
N GLY A 2 -0.48 10.61 -14.34
CA GLY A 2 -1.94 10.61 -14.19
C GLY A 2 -2.40 10.44 -12.74
N ARG A 3 -3.70 10.60 -12.49
CA ARG A 3 -4.35 10.33 -11.19
C ARG A 3 -5.12 9.01 -11.28
N PRO A 4 -4.50 7.86 -10.97
CA PRO A 4 -5.17 6.57 -11.11
C PRO A 4 -6.29 6.42 -10.08
N ASP A 5 -7.37 5.73 -10.43
CA ASP A 5 -8.41 5.39 -9.45
C ASP A 5 -7.92 4.36 -8.43
N VAL A 6 -7.13 3.38 -8.89
CA VAL A 6 -6.54 2.32 -8.07
C VAL A 6 -5.03 2.29 -8.32
N LEU A 7 -4.24 2.34 -7.25
CA LEU A 7 -2.80 2.20 -7.27
C LEU A 7 -2.37 0.95 -6.52
N ILE A 8 -1.69 0.02 -7.20
CA ILE A 8 -1.03 -1.13 -6.58
C ILE A 8 0.46 -0.79 -6.49
N ILE A 9 1.04 -0.79 -5.29
CA ILE A 9 2.40 -0.29 -5.08
C ILE A 9 3.19 -1.18 -4.11
N GLY A 10 4.43 -1.49 -4.47
CA GLY A 10 5.38 -2.19 -3.61
C GLY A 10 5.85 -1.28 -2.47
N VAL A 11 5.79 -1.76 -1.23
CA VAL A 11 6.10 -0.94 -0.04
C VAL A 11 7.08 -1.58 0.95
N GLY A 12 7.59 -2.77 0.63
CA GLY A 12 8.48 -3.52 1.51
C GLY A 12 9.91 -2.99 1.53
N GLY A 13 10.28 -1.99 0.73
CA GLY A 13 11.66 -1.52 0.62
C GLY A 13 12.62 -2.59 0.08
N GLY A 14 13.84 -2.58 0.61
CA GLY A 14 14.95 -3.38 0.10
C GLY A 14 15.47 -2.83 -1.23
N ALA A 15 16.24 -3.64 -1.96
CA ALA A 15 16.87 -3.18 -3.21
C ALA A 15 15.92 -3.05 -4.43
N LYS A 16 14.64 -3.44 -4.31
CA LYS A 16 13.75 -3.70 -5.47
C LYS A 16 12.51 -2.83 -5.55
N VAL A 17 12.02 -2.34 -4.42
CA VAL A 17 10.78 -1.55 -4.35
C VAL A 17 10.95 -0.40 -3.39
N TYR A 18 10.04 0.57 -3.51
CA TYR A 18 9.94 1.66 -2.56
C TYR A 18 9.84 1.15 -1.13
N ASP A 19 10.51 1.84 -0.22
CA ASP A 19 10.20 1.72 1.19
C ASP A 19 8.84 2.37 1.51
N GLY A 20 8.37 2.18 2.75
CA GLY A 20 7.06 2.71 3.14
C GLY A 20 6.94 4.23 3.08
N SER A 21 8.05 4.97 3.23
CA SER A 21 8.06 6.43 3.16
C SER A 21 8.02 6.93 1.72
N GLU A 22 8.86 6.35 0.85
CA GLU A 22 8.91 6.64 -0.58
C GLU A 22 7.57 6.31 -1.25
N ALA A 23 6.99 5.15 -0.93
CA ALA A 23 5.68 4.75 -1.45
C ALA A 23 4.57 5.72 -1.01
N ALA A 24 4.65 6.26 0.21
CA ALA A 24 3.68 7.25 0.68
C ALA A 24 3.81 8.58 -0.08
N GLU A 25 5.01 8.99 -0.48
CA GLU A 25 5.22 10.16 -1.35
C GLU A 25 4.57 9.97 -2.72
N VAL A 26 4.77 8.80 -3.33
CA VAL A 26 4.12 8.44 -4.61
C VAL A 26 2.59 8.50 -4.47
N VAL A 27 2.02 7.98 -3.38
CA VAL A 27 0.58 8.05 -3.13
C VAL A 27 0.09 9.50 -2.99
N ARG A 28 0.84 10.37 -2.31
CA ARG A 28 0.48 11.79 -2.16
C ARG A 28 0.57 12.56 -3.46
N GLU A 29 1.53 12.24 -4.32
CA GLU A 29 1.68 12.84 -5.64
C GLU A 29 0.55 12.42 -6.58
N LEU A 30 0.28 11.11 -6.68
CA LEU A 30 -0.68 10.55 -7.63
C LEU A 30 -2.13 10.68 -7.16
N LYS A 31 -2.39 10.93 -5.87
CA LYS A 31 -3.71 11.13 -5.25
C LYS A 31 -4.77 10.10 -5.68
N PRO A 32 -4.49 8.78 -5.58
CA PRO A 32 -5.45 7.76 -6.00
C PRO A 32 -6.67 7.71 -5.07
N ARG A 33 -7.75 7.05 -5.53
CA ARG A 33 -8.92 6.77 -4.68
C ARG A 33 -8.72 5.51 -3.84
N ARG A 34 -7.99 4.52 -4.36
CA ARG A 34 -7.64 3.26 -3.68
C ARG A 34 -6.15 2.98 -3.78
N VAL A 35 -5.56 2.51 -2.69
CA VAL A 35 -4.17 2.03 -2.66
C VAL A 35 -4.13 0.61 -2.13
N ILE A 36 -3.47 -0.29 -2.85
CA ILE A 36 -3.24 -1.67 -2.45
C ILE A 36 -1.72 -1.83 -2.29
N PRO A 37 -1.19 -1.81 -1.04
CA PRO A 37 0.22 -2.10 -0.83
C PRO A 37 0.50 -3.57 -1.14
N VAL A 38 1.64 -3.84 -1.76
CA VAL A 38 2.13 -5.19 -2.09
C VAL A 38 3.63 -5.31 -1.81
N GLN A 39 4.19 -6.50 -2.03
CA GLN A 39 5.63 -6.77 -1.91
C GLN A 39 6.23 -6.33 -0.56
N TYR A 40 5.61 -6.77 0.52
CA TYR A 40 6.08 -6.63 1.90
C TYR A 40 5.96 -7.97 2.63
N VAL A 41 6.61 -8.09 3.79
CA VAL A 41 6.57 -9.31 4.60
C VAL A 41 5.19 -9.49 5.24
N SER A 42 4.48 -10.56 4.88
CA SER A 42 3.13 -10.88 5.39
C SER A 42 3.12 -11.79 6.64
N GLY A 43 4.27 -12.35 7.02
CA GLY A 43 4.44 -13.21 8.21
C GLY A 43 4.97 -12.48 9.45
N ARG A 44 4.97 -13.15 10.61
CA ARG A 44 5.51 -12.59 11.86
C ARG A 44 7.02 -12.33 11.82
N LYS A 45 7.74 -12.99 10.92
CA LYS A 45 9.19 -12.85 10.74
C LYS A 45 9.54 -12.95 9.26
N ALA A 46 10.41 -12.06 8.80
CA ALA A 46 10.99 -12.17 7.47
C ALA A 46 11.88 -13.43 7.37
N PRO A 47 11.91 -14.14 6.24
CA PRO A 47 12.89 -15.19 6.00
C PRO A 47 14.32 -14.68 6.17
N ASN A 48 15.26 -15.57 6.49
CA ASN A 48 16.67 -15.20 6.59
C ASN A 48 17.18 -14.64 5.25
N GLY A 49 17.81 -13.46 5.28
CA GLY A 49 18.29 -12.77 4.07
C GLY A 49 17.21 -11.99 3.31
N CYS A 50 15.99 -11.89 3.83
CA CYS A 50 14.97 -11.00 3.29
C CYS A 50 15.19 -9.58 3.82
N ASP A 51 15.45 -8.65 2.92
CA ASP A 51 15.68 -7.22 3.18
C ASP A 51 14.37 -6.40 3.16
N GLN A 52 13.21 -7.05 3.02
CA GLN A 52 11.92 -6.38 3.00
C GLN A 52 11.34 -6.17 4.41
N SER A 53 10.68 -5.04 4.62
CA SER A 53 9.94 -4.71 5.83
C SER A 53 8.48 -5.20 5.79
N SER A 54 7.77 -5.07 6.91
CA SER A 54 6.31 -5.21 6.95
C SER A 54 5.61 -4.03 6.25
N VAL A 55 4.28 -4.06 6.20
CA VAL A 55 3.45 -2.94 5.70
C VAL A 55 3.39 -1.76 6.68
N ASP A 56 3.81 -1.94 7.93
CA ASP A 56 3.61 -0.96 9.00
C ASP A 56 4.30 0.39 8.76
N PRO A 57 5.54 0.46 8.21
CA PRO A 57 6.17 1.74 7.87
C PRO A 57 5.34 2.57 6.89
N PHE A 58 4.73 1.92 5.89
CA PHE A 58 3.83 2.58 4.93
C PHE A 58 2.56 3.08 5.61
N LEU A 59 1.90 2.25 6.43
CA LEU A 59 0.69 2.65 7.15
C LEU A 59 0.97 3.79 8.14
N LYS A 60 2.15 3.81 8.77
CA LYS A 60 2.61 4.90 9.64
C LYS A 60 2.82 6.18 8.85
N ALA A 61 3.47 6.11 7.68
CA ALA A 61 3.66 7.27 6.81
C ALA A 61 2.32 7.83 6.29
N MET A 62 1.32 6.98 6.11
CA MET A 62 -0.03 7.34 5.69
C MET A 62 -1.01 7.58 6.85
N ALA A 63 -0.51 7.88 8.06
CA ALA A 63 -1.34 8.09 9.25
C ALA A 63 -2.49 9.09 8.98
N GLY A 64 -3.68 8.75 9.49
CA GLY A 64 -4.92 9.50 9.23
C GLY A 64 -5.68 9.07 7.98
N THR A 65 -5.09 8.23 7.12
CA THR A 65 -5.80 7.63 5.98
C THR A 65 -6.66 6.45 6.43
N LYS A 66 -7.85 6.29 5.83
CA LYS A 66 -8.70 5.13 6.11
C LYS A 66 -8.02 3.85 5.64
N VAL A 67 -7.89 2.88 6.54
CA VAL A 67 -7.34 1.55 6.24
C VAL A 67 -8.44 0.51 6.37
N ASN A 68 -8.67 -0.23 5.29
CA ASN A 68 -9.50 -1.42 5.25
C ASN A 68 -8.59 -2.64 5.19
N ARG A 69 -8.97 -3.72 5.91
CA ARG A 69 -8.31 -5.02 5.80
C ARG A 69 -9.27 -5.98 5.12
N THR A 70 -8.90 -6.45 3.94
CA THR A 70 -9.73 -7.32 3.09
C THR A 70 -9.10 -8.70 2.96
N GLY A 71 -9.89 -9.68 2.51
CA GLY A 71 -9.36 -11.00 2.18
C GLY A 71 -8.63 -11.01 0.84
N ALA A 72 -8.47 -12.22 0.28
CA ALA A 72 -7.79 -12.45 -0.99
C ALA A 72 -8.49 -11.81 -2.20
N THR A 73 -9.77 -11.45 -2.07
CA THR A 73 -10.58 -10.83 -3.12
C THR A 73 -11.07 -9.46 -2.67
N LEU A 74 -10.92 -8.46 -3.55
CA LEU A 74 -11.48 -7.12 -3.38
C LEU A 74 -12.36 -6.80 -4.59
N SER A 75 -13.65 -6.54 -4.33
CA SER A 75 -14.59 -6.04 -5.33
C SER A 75 -14.77 -4.54 -5.17
N LEU A 76 -14.53 -3.78 -6.25
CA LEU A 76 -14.72 -2.34 -6.27
C LEU A 76 -16.04 -1.98 -6.94
N PRO A 77 -16.83 -1.05 -6.36
CA PRO A 77 -18.03 -0.55 -7.02
C PRO A 77 -17.65 0.28 -8.25
N GLY A 78 -18.57 0.38 -9.23
CA GLY A 78 -18.34 1.16 -10.45
C GLY A 78 -18.14 2.67 -10.24
N LYS A 79 -18.41 3.18 -9.03
CA LYS A 79 -18.06 4.54 -8.60
C LYS A 79 -17.35 4.47 -7.25
N LEU A 80 -16.13 4.98 -7.19
CA LEU A 80 -15.36 5.11 -5.97
C LEU A 80 -15.57 6.49 -5.36
N GLY A 81 -15.67 6.58 -4.03
CA GLY A 81 -15.68 7.89 -3.35
C GLY A 81 -14.38 8.67 -3.56
N ASP A 82 -14.39 9.98 -3.29
CA ASP A 82 -13.24 10.87 -3.51
C ASP A 82 -12.14 10.75 -2.43
N GLY A 83 -12.47 10.11 -1.30
CA GLY A 83 -11.51 9.84 -0.24
C GLY A 83 -10.57 8.68 -0.57
N LEU A 84 -9.28 8.89 -0.28
CA LEU A 84 -8.26 7.86 -0.34
C LEU A 84 -8.53 6.77 0.71
N VAL A 85 -8.52 5.52 0.27
CA VAL A 85 -8.61 4.34 1.14
C VAL A 85 -7.46 3.38 0.82
N ILE A 86 -6.78 2.91 1.86
CA ILE A 86 -5.75 1.87 1.76
C ILE A 86 -6.42 0.52 2.01
N GLU A 87 -6.33 -0.38 1.05
CA GLU A 87 -6.90 -1.73 1.07
C GLU A 87 -5.76 -2.73 1.31
N VAL A 88 -5.56 -3.13 2.57
CA VAL A 88 -4.55 -4.14 2.95
C VAL A 88 -5.15 -5.53 2.75
N MET A 89 -4.70 -6.23 1.71
CA MET A 89 -5.17 -7.57 1.38
C MET A 89 -4.47 -8.64 2.26
N ARG A 90 -5.18 -9.75 2.54
CA ARG A 90 -4.69 -10.92 3.27
C ARG A 90 -5.05 -12.22 2.60
#